data_AF-A0AAD7ANN3-F1
#
_entry.id   AF-A0AAD7ANN3-F1
#
_cell.length_a   1.000
_cell.length_b   1.000
_cell.length_c   1.000
_cell.angle_alpha   90.00
_cell.angle_beta   90.00
_cell.angle_gamma   90.00
#
_symmetry.space_group_name_H-M   'P 1'
#
loop_
_entity.id
_entity.type
_entity.pdbx_description
1 polymer ?
#
loop_
_entity_poly.entity_id
_entity_poly.type
_entity_poly.pdbx_seq_one_letter_code
_entity_poly.pdbx_strand_id
1 'polypeptide(L)'
;QVFKRATLLFSSDEKSTIAHVITTMDKIDDLFTSTIVSSSSRRPIHNSVRKALNLAKTTLNKYYSLTDTSNVYRIAMVLHPSLKLEYFRLRKWDQDWIDTA
;
A
#
# COMPACT_ATOMS: atom_id res chain seq x y z
N GLN A 1 -10.61 3.18 -10.03
CA GLN A 1 -11.48 2.40 -9.09
C GLN A 1 -10.78 1.99 -7.78
N VAL A 2 -9.44 2.04 -7.64
CA VAL A 2 -8.72 1.57 -6.43
C VAL A 2 -9.20 2.26 -5.15
N PHE A 3 -9.37 3.60 -5.16
CA PHE A 3 -9.79 4.36 -3.99
C PHE A 3 -11.18 3.97 -3.52
N LYS A 4 -12.15 3.85 -4.45
CA LYS A 4 -13.51 3.41 -4.11
C LYS A 4 -13.50 2.04 -3.42
N ARG A 5 -12.71 1.08 -3.92
CA ARG A 5 -12.59 -0.25 -3.32
C ARG A 5 -11.94 -0.18 -1.93
N ALA A 6 -10.89 0.61 -1.77
CA ALA A 6 -10.24 0.82 -0.48
C ALA A 6 -11.22 1.44 0.53
N THR A 7 -11.94 2.50 0.15
CA THR A 7 -12.95 3.14 1.00
C THR A 7 -14.02 2.14 1.42
N LEU A 8 -14.62 1.40 0.49
CA LEU A 8 -15.64 0.40 0.82
C LEU A 8 -15.11 -0.70 1.74
N LEU A 9 -13.86 -1.13 1.56
CA LEU A 9 -13.24 -2.12 2.44
C LEU A 9 -13.13 -1.58 3.87
N PHE A 10 -12.60 -0.38 4.06
CA PHE A 10 -12.40 0.21 5.39
C PHE A 10 -13.68 0.78 6.03
N SER A 11 -14.73 0.96 5.24
CA SER A 11 -16.07 1.33 5.74
C SER A 11 -16.93 0.12 6.10
N SER A 12 -16.47 -1.11 5.86
CA SER A 12 -17.18 -2.33 6.27
C SER A 12 -16.95 -2.62 7.75
N ASP A 13 -18.02 -2.96 8.47
CA ASP A 13 -17.98 -3.36 9.88
C ASP A 13 -17.99 -4.90 10.06
N GLU A 14 -18.05 -5.65 8.96
CA GLU A 14 -18.22 -7.11 9.01
C GLU A 14 -16.91 -7.86 9.33
N LYS A 15 -15.75 -7.24 9.08
CA LYS A 15 -14.44 -7.91 9.13
C LYS A 15 -13.34 -6.99 9.65
N SER A 16 -12.36 -7.58 10.34
CA SER A 16 -11.15 -6.86 10.71
C SER A 16 -10.37 -6.44 9.46
N THR A 17 -10.15 -5.13 9.31
CA THR A 17 -9.47 -4.52 8.17
C THR A 17 -8.01 -4.19 8.45
N ILE A 18 -7.52 -4.40 9.68
CA ILE A 18 -6.17 -4.03 10.11
C ILE A 18 -5.09 -4.69 9.24
N ALA A 19 -5.22 -5.99 8.97
CA ALA A 19 -4.30 -6.74 8.09
C ALA A 19 -4.30 -6.23 6.63
N HIS A 20 -5.34 -5.51 6.23
CA HIS A 20 -5.51 -5.00 4.87
C HIS A 20 -4.95 -3.59 4.69
N VAL A 21 -4.58 -2.87 5.75
CA VAL A 21 -4.10 -1.48 5.68
C VAL A 21 -2.86 -1.37 4.80
N ILE A 22 -1.77 -2.04 5.20
CA ILE A 22 -0.49 -2.03 4.47
C ILE A 22 -0.68 -2.54 3.04
N THR A 23 -1.36 -3.68 2.87
CA THR A 23 -1.56 -4.28 1.54
C THR A 23 -2.40 -3.40 0.60
N THR A 24 -3.28 -2.55 1.14
CA THR A 24 -4.06 -1.59 0.35
C THR A 24 -3.24 -0.37 -0.01
N MET A 25 -2.42 0.14 0.93
CA MET A 25 -1.49 1.24 0.66
C MET A 25 -0.50 0.86 -0.44
N ASP A 26 0.04 -0.35 -0.38
CA ASP A 26 0.93 -0.90 -1.39
C ASP A 26 0.32 -0.96 -2.79
N LYS A 27 -0.93 -1.44 -2.90
CA LYS A 27 -1.67 -1.47 -4.18
C LYS A 27 -1.88 -0.06 -4.74
N ILE A 28 -2.06 0.93 -3.87
CA ILE A 28 -2.20 2.34 -4.28
C ILE A 28 -0.85 2.87 -4.77
N ASP A 29 0.26 2.56 -4.09
CA ASP A 29 1.60 2.97 -4.55
C ASP A 29 1.96 2.31 -5.89
N ASP A 30 1.70 1.02 -6.06
CA ASP A 30 1.91 0.29 -7.32
C ASP A 30 1.14 0.95 -8.47
N LEU A 31 -0.12 1.36 -8.22
CA LEU A 31 -0.92 2.09 -9.21
C LEU A 31 -0.27 3.44 -9.56
N PHE A 32 0.16 4.21 -8.57
CA PHE A 32 0.81 5.50 -8.80
C PHE A 32 2.10 5.34 -9.61
N THR A 33 2.97 4.42 -9.20
CA THR A 33 4.24 4.13 -9.84
C THR A 33 4.04 3.64 -11.26
N SER A 34 3.16 2.66 -11.48
CA SER A 34 2.85 2.16 -12.82
C SER A 34 2.25 3.23 -13.73
N THR A 35 1.42 4.14 -13.20
CA THR A 35 0.85 5.24 -13.98
C THR A 35 1.93 6.25 -14.40
N ILE A 36 2.86 6.60 -13.51
CA ILE A 36 3.97 7.52 -13.81
C ILE A 36 4.97 6.89 -14.81
N VAL A 37 5.28 5.60 -14.66
CA VAL A 37 6.23 4.90 -15.55
C VAL A 37 5.62 4.65 -16.93
N SER A 38 4.38 4.13 -17.00
CA SER A 38 3.72 3.78 -18.28
C SER A 38 3.39 5.00 -19.15
N SER A 39 3.13 6.15 -18.51
CA SER A 39 2.91 7.41 -19.21
C SER A 39 4.18 7.95 -19.89
N SER A 40 5.36 7.47 -19.51
CA SER A 40 6.62 7.91 -20.11
C SER A 40 6.85 7.34 -21.53
N SER A 41 6.06 6.35 -21.98
CA SER A 41 6.37 5.59 -23.21
C SER A 41 5.25 5.45 -24.25
N ARG A 42 3.96 5.53 -23.89
CA ARG A 42 2.85 5.32 -24.87
C ARG A 42 1.84 6.47 -24.97
N ARG A 43 1.54 7.17 -23.87
CA ARG A 43 0.73 8.42 -23.83
C ARG A 43 1.13 9.22 -22.59
N PRO A 44 1.84 10.36 -22.74
CA PRO A 44 2.24 11.17 -21.59
C PRO A 44 1.01 11.71 -20.88
N ILE A 45 0.95 11.49 -19.57
CA ILE A 45 -0.02 12.13 -18.69
C ILE A 45 0.34 13.61 -18.61
N HIS A 46 -0.68 14.45 -18.47
CA HIS A 46 -0.44 15.88 -18.33
C HIS A 46 0.40 16.18 -17.08
N ASN A 47 1.26 17.20 -17.16
CA ASN A 47 2.18 17.57 -16.07
C ASN A 47 1.46 17.86 -14.75
N SER A 48 0.23 18.39 -14.79
CA SER A 48 -0.58 18.60 -13.58
C SER A 48 -0.95 17.27 -12.90
N VAL A 49 -1.31 16.24 -13.66
CA VAL A 49 -1.63 14.91 -13.15
C VAL A 49 -0.39 14.26 -12.55
N ARG A 50 0.77 14.40 -13.20
CA ARG A 50 2.05 13.91 -12.68
C ARG A 50 2.41 14.56 -11.34
N LYS A 51 2.27 15.88 -11.23
CA LYS A 51 2.49 16.60 -9.96
C LYS A 51 1.51 16.16 -8.87
N ALA A 52 0.23 16.01 -9.21
CA ALA A 52 -0.78 15.53 -8.27
C ALA A 52 -0.49 14.10 -7.77
N LEU A 53 -0.05 13.21 -8.66
CA LEU A 53 0.37 11.84 -8.28
C LEU A 53 1.58 11.85 -7.35
N ASN A 54 2.59 12.68 -7.62
CA ASN A 54 3.75 12.80 -6.74
C ASN A 54 3.37 13.33 -5.35
N LEU A 55 2.44 14.30 -5.28
CA LEU A 55 1.89 14.78 -4.02
C LEU A 55 1.14 13.65 -3.29
N ALA A 56 0.30 12.90 -4.00
CA ALA A 56 -0.43 11.76 -3.44
C ALA A 56 0.52 10.67 -2.91
N LYS A 57 1.62 10.38 -3.61
CA LYS A 57 2.68 9.48 -3.12
C LYS A 57 3.32 10.00 -1.84
N THR A 58 3.62 11.29 -1.77
CA THR A 58 4.21 11.90 -0.56
C THR A 58 3.28 11.76 0.64
N THR A 59 1.98 12.02 0.44
CA THR A 59 0.97 11.82 1.47
C THR A 59 0.84 10.35 1.87
N LEU A 60 0.83 9.43 0.91
CA LEU A 60 0.77 8.00 1.18
C LEU A 60 1.96 7.54 2.03
N ASN A 61 3.18 7.95 1.67
CA ASN A 61 4.41 7.62 2.40
C ASN A 61 4.39 8.14 3.84
N LYS A 62 3.83 9.34 4.07
CA LYS A 62 3.66 9.87 5.43
C LYS A 62 2.81 8.96 6.31
N TYR A 63 1.71 8.41 5.77
CA TYR A 63 0.89 7.48 6.53
C TYR A 63 1.51 6.09 6.61
N TYR A 64 2.27 5.69 5.59
CA TYR A 64 2.98 4.42 5.58
C TYR A 64 3.99 4.37 6.73
N SER A 65 4.79 5.43 6.92
CA SER A 65 5.74 5.49 8.03
C SER A 65 5.07 5.47 9.41
N LEU A 66 3.81 5.95 9.52
CA LEU A 66 3.05 5.82 10.75
C LEU A 66 2.64 4.37 11.02
N THR A 67 2.44 3.53 10.00
CA THR A 67 2.17 2.10 10.23
C THR A 67 3.35 1.37 10.85
N ASP A 68 4.58 1.84 10.62
CA ASP A 68 5.79 1.29 11.24
C ASP A 68 5.92 1.67 12.73
N THR A 69 5.17 2.66 13.22
CA THR A 69 5.19 3.02 14.66
C THR A 69 4.47 2.01 15.55
N SER A 70 3.70 1.09 14.96
CA SER A 70 2.93 0.09 15.68
C SER A 70 3.05 -1.29 15.05
N ASN A 71 3.54 -2.25 15.84
CA ASN A 71 3.68 -3.64 15.41
C ASN A 71 2.33 -4.31 15.09
N VAL A 72 1.21 -3.71 15.53
CA VAL A 72 -0.15 -4.25 15.36
C VAL A 72 -0.46 -4.55 13.89
N TYR A 73 -0.04 -3.69 12.96
CA TYR A 73 -0.30 -3.91 11.53
C TYR A 73 0.44 -5.13 10.98
N ARG A 74 1.72 -5.29 11.36
CA ARG A 74 2.55 -6.42 10.93
C ARG A 74 2.07 -7.72 11.56
N ILE A 75 1.79 -7.73 12.87
CA ILE A 75 1.23 -8.88 13.58
C ILE A 75 -0.10 -9.32 12.95
N ALA A 76 -0.99 -8.37 12.64
CA ALA A 76 -2.27 -8.68 11.99
C ALA A 76 -2.08 -9.33 10.61
N MET A 77 -1.08 -8.89 9.83
CA MET A 77 -0.75 -9.51 8.54
C MET A 77 -0.19 -10.93 8.71
N VAL A 78 0.68 -11.16 9.70
CA VAL A 78 1.24 -12.49 9.99
C VAL A 78 0.14 -13.48 10.40
N LEU A 79 -0.81 -13.03 11.22
CA LEU A 79 -1.96 -13.84 11.66
C LEU A 79 -3.00 -14.07 10.55
N HIS A 80 -3.00 -13.27 9.48
CA HIS A 80 -3.97 -13.40 8.41
C HIS A 80 -3.66 -14.62 7.53
N PRO A 81 -4.60 -15.59 7.39
CA PRO A 81 -4.31 -16.90 6.79
C PRO A 81 -3.85 -16.83 5.33
N SER A 82 -4.27 -15.80 4.58
CA SER A 82 -3.90 -15.59 3.17
C SER A 82 -2.69 -14.69 2.94
N LEU A 83 -2.12 -14.05 3.97
CA LEU A 83 -0.96 -13.16 3.82
C LEU A 83 0.28 -13.83 4.41
N LYS A 84 0.24 -14.07 5.73
CA LYS A 84 1.34 -14.66 6.51
C LYS A 84 2.69 -14.04 6.16
N LEU A 85 3.76 -14.82 6.31
CA LEU A 85 5.11 -14.43 5.94
C LEU A 85 5.36 -14.42 4.43
N GLU A 86 4.49 -15.08 3.65
CA GLU A 86 4.63 -15.16 2.20
C GLU A 86 4.49 -13.79 1.54
N TYR A 87 3.60 -12.95 2.06
CA TYR A 87 3.41 -11.60 1.54
C TYR A 87 4.70 -10.75 1.63
N PHE A 88 5.39 -10.78 2.77
CA PHE A 88 6.62 -10.01 2.96
C PHE A 88 7.74 -10.50 2.02
N ARG A 89 7.85 -11.82 1.83
CA ARG A 89 8.81 -12.42 0.88
C ARG A 89 8.53 -12.01 -0.56
N LEU A 90 7.27 -12.06 -0.99
CA LEU A 90 6.86 -11.65 -2.35
C LEU A 90 7.17 -10.18 -2.63
N ARG A 91 7.04 -9.33 -1.60
CA ARG A 91 7.31 -7.89 -1.70
C ARG A 91 8.77 -7.54 -1.52
N LYS A 92 9.65 -8.53 -1.33
CA LYS A 92 11.09 -8.36 -1.13
C LYS A 92 11.38 -7.32 -0.05
N TRP A 93 10.60 -7.36 1.03
CA TRP A 93 10.88 -6.51 2.19
C TRP A 93 12.23 -6.91 2.79
N ASP A 94 12.87 -5.94 3.43
CA ASP A 94 14.15 -6.17 4.09
C ASP A 94 13.99 -7.26 5.15
N GLN A 95 14.97 -8.15 5.25
CA GLN A 95 14.91 -9.29 6.16
C GLN A 95 14.84 -8.80 7.61
N ASP A 96 15.50 -7.69 7.93
CA ASP A 96 15.41 -7.05 9.25
C ASP A 96 13.98 -6.64 9.62
N TRP A 97 13.14 -6.31 8.62
CA TRP A 97 11.73 -5.95 8.85
C TRP A 97 10.83 -7.17 9.03
N ILE A 98 11.23 -8.31 8.45
CA ILE A 98 10.56 -9.59 8.62
C ILE A 98 10.90 -10.18 9.99
N ASP A 99 12.15 -10.06 10.43
CA ASP A 99 12.63 -10.65 11.67
C ASP A 99 12.16 -9.87 12.93
N THR A 100 11.81 -8.59 12.77
CA THR A 100 11.27 -7.74 13.85
C THR A 100 9.73 -7.77 13.93
N ALA A 101 9.05 -8.45 13.01
CA ALA A 101 7.58 -8.52 12.91
C ALA A 101 6.96 -9.64 13.76
#